data_AF-A0A7S2HY21-F1
#
_entry.id   AF-A0A7S2HY21-F1
#
_cell.length_a   1.000
_cell.length_b   1.000
_cell.length_c   1.000
_cell.angle_alpha   90.00
_cell.angle_beta   90.00
_cell.angle_gamma   90.00
#
_symmetry.space_group_name_H-M   'P 1'
#
loop_
_entity.id
_entity.type
_entity.pdbx_description
1 polymer ?
#
loop_
_entity_poly.entity_id
_entity_poly.type
_entity_poly.pdbx_seq_one_letter_code
_entity_poly.pdbx_strand_id
1 'polypeptide(L)'
;QPASAANGYDAIKGVDDYMSDPLGVDVHMVPAGITFPSLKDGEDHTRGEGEEDYHTCQILCAANYSWFEIHEEESNEPNASRTGARHAPPHVRRNGQVDYDRIKAAWSARFIEILHWHYPFTKGKVDFINVSTPLTIENYMRPGRGAAVGLDVTPARFVERAELTELDMRHPRILNMWRAGQDYLMCGQVLAAASGVICALRILGPFSSIRFALRSINLLLIAPLFSSPSPSSSTKAKSI
;
A
#
# COMPACT_ATOMS: atom_id res chain seq x y z
N GLN A 1 -25.46 -21.98 -11.56
CA GLN A 1 -25.67 -21.56 -10.15
C GLN A 1 -24.51 -20.65 -9.78
N PRO A 2 -24.70 -19.58 -8.99
CA PRO A 2 -23.58 -18.77 -8.50
C PRO A 2 -22.64 -19.66 -7.66
N ALA A 3 -21.34 -19.35 -7.72
CA ALA A 3 -20.33 -20.02 -6.89
C ALA A 3 -20.63 -19.73 -5.41
N SER A 4 -20.76 -20.77 -4.60
CA SER A 4 -20.97 -20.67 -3.16
C SER A 4 -20.35 -21.86 -2.41
N ALA A 5 -20.01 -21.69 -1.15
CA ALA A 5 -19.60 -22.81 -0.30
C ALA A 5 -20.67 -23.93 -0.25
N ALA A 6 -21.95 -23.56 -0.29
CA ALA A 6 -23.08 -24.49 -0.21
C ALA A 6 -23.21 -25.44 -1.41
N ASN A 7 -22.63 -25.11 -2.57
CA ASN A 7 -22.64 -25.97 -3.76
C ASN A 7 -21.25 -26.49 -4.14
N GLY A 8 -20.28 -26.42 -3.22
CA GLY A 8 -18.92 -26.93 -3.42
C GLY A 8 -18.03 -26.05 -4.30
N TYR A 9 -18.49 -24.87 -4.71
CA TYR A 9 -17.75 -23.90 -5.51
C TYR A 9 -17.49 -22.64 -4.68
N ASP A 10 -16.60 -22.74 -3.70
CA ASP A 10 -16.17 -21.58 -2.91
C ASP A 10 -14.95 -20.91 -3.56
N ALA A 11 -15.18 -19.74 -4.16
CA ALA A 11 -14.12 -18.96 -4.81
C ALA A 11 -13.11 -18.37 -3.81
N ILE A 12 -13.45 -18.29 -2.53
CA ILE A 12 -12.62 -17.70 -1.46
C ILE A 12 -11.89 -18.76 -0.65
N LYS A 13 -12.33 -20.03 -0.69
CA LYS A 13 -11.70 -21.13 0.05
C LYS A 13 -10.17 -21.20 -0.12
N GLY A 14 -9.64 -20.95 -1.32
CA GLY A 14 -8.19 -20.94 -1.54
C GLY A 14 -7.47 -19.84 -0.73
N VAL A 15 -8.11 -18.69 -0.56
CA VAL A 15 -7.63 -17.60 0.31
C VAL A 15 -7.73 -18.02 1.77
N ASP A 16 -8.82 -18.67 2.19
CA ASP A 16 -8.96 -19.13 3.58
C ASP A 16 -7.93 -20.21 3.94
N ASP A 17 -7.71 -21.17 3.05
CA ASP A 17 -6.68 -22.20 3.18
C ASP A 17 -5.30 -21.54 3.30
N TYR A 18 -5.00 -20.56 2.43
CA TYR A 18 -3.77 -19.77 2.48
C TYR A 18 -3.63 -19.00 3.80
N MET A 19 -4.69 -18.34 4.27
CA MET A 19 -4.62 -17.54 5.50
C MET A 19 -4.48 -18.42 6.76
N SER A 20 -4.89 -19.69 6.68
CA SER A 20 -4.74 -20.68 7.76
C SER A 20 -3.36 -21.33 7.79
N ASP A 21 -2.79 -21.67 6.64
CA ASP A 21 -1.47 -22.30 6.49
C ASP A 21 -0.73 -21.72 5.27
N PRO A 22 -0.12 -20.53 5.41
CA PRO A 22 0.39 -19.79 4.26
C PRO A 22 1.64 -20.40 3.64
N LEU A 23 2.35 -21.27 4.38
CA LEU A 23 3.53 -22.00 3.89
C LEU A 23 3.22 -23.44 3.46
N GLY A 24 2.11 -24.03 3.92
CA GLY A 24 1.72 -25.40 3.57
C GLY A 24 0.83 -25.53 2.33
N VAL A 25 0.18 -24.43 1.89
CA VAL A 25 -0.52 -24.46 0.59
C VAL A 25 0.46 -24.59 -0.58
N ASP A 26 -0.04 -25.05 -1.72
CA ASP A 26 0.72 -25.03 -2.97
C ASP A 26 1.09 -23.58 -3.37
N VAL A 27 2.24 -23.41 -4.00
CA VAL A 27 2.76 -22.10 -4.41
C VAL A 27 1.82 -21.36 -5.38
N HIS A 28 1.07 -22.09 -6.20
CA HIS A 28 0.10 -21.55 -7.16
C HIS A 28 -1.21 -21.11 -6.51
N MET A 29 -1.43 -21.44 -5.23
CA MET A 29 -2.61 -21.04 -4.46
C MET A 29 -2.37 -19.77 -3.64
N VAL A 30 -1.13 -19.27 -3.61
CA VAL A 30 -0.79 -18.02 -2.91
C VAL A 30 -1.39 -16.83 -3.68
N PRO A 31 -2.25 -16.00 -3.05
CA PRO A 31 -2.83 -14.82 -3.70
C PRO A 31 -1.78 -13.71 -3.78
N ALA A 32 -0.94 -13.77 -4.82
CA ALA A 32 0.16 -12.83 -5.06
C ALA A 32 -0.11 -11.94 -6.27
N GLY A 33 0.08 -10.63 -6.11
CA GLY A 33 0.15 -9.67 -7.19
C GLY A 33 1.60 -9.43 -7.59
N ILE A 34 1.92 -9.61 -8.87
CA ILE A 34 3.27 -9.38 -9.43
C ILE A 34 3.23 -8.10 -10.27
N THR A 35 4.19 -7.21 -10.06
CA THR A 35 4.35 -6.01 -10.88
C THR A 35 5.81 -5.70 -11.16
N PHE A 36 6.07 -5.05 -12.28
CA PHE A 36 7.41 -4.61 -12.70
C PHE A 36 7.39 -3.09 -12.85
N PRO A 37 7.61 -2.32 -11.77
CA PRO A 37 7.50 -0.86 -11.82
C PRO A 37 8.51 -0.23 -12.77
N SER A 38 9.76 -0.70 -12.80
CA SER A 38 10.79 -0.16 -13.70
C SER A 38 10.43 -0.26 -15.17
N LEU A 39 9.71 -1.31 -15.59
CA LEU A 39 9.22 -1.46 -16.96
C LEU A 39 8.10 -0.48 -17.32
N LYS A 40 7.36 0.01 -16.32
CA LYS A 40 6.28 0.99 -16.52
C LYS A 40 6.81 2.42 -16.57
N ASP A 41 7.98 2.66 -16.00
CA ASP A 41 8.60 3.99 -15.93
C ASP A 41 9.15 4.44 -17.29
N GLY A 42 9.54 3.49 -18.16
CA GLY A 42 9.99 3.75 -19.53
C GLY A 42 11.41 4.31 -19.65
N GLU A 43 12.10 4.50 -18.52
CA GLU A 43 13.51 4.85 -18.47
C GLU A 43 14.41 3.61 -18.59
N ASP A 44 15.59 3.80 -19.18
CA ASP A 44 16.64 2.77 -19.23
C ASP A 44 17.33 2.70 -17.86
N HIS A 45 17.18 1.56 -17.19
CA HIS A 45 17.76 1.30 -15.88
C HIS A 45 19.11 0.63 -16.05
N THR A 46 20.13 1.39 -16.44
CA THR A 46 21.52 0.90 -16.57
C THR A 46 22.33 1.24 -15.32
N ARG A 47 23.27 0.37 -14.95
CA ARG A 47 24.22 0.63 -13.85
C ARG A 47 25.44 1.45 -14.31
N GLY A 48 25.66 1.54 -15.62
CA GLY A 48 26.75 2.27 -16.25
C GLY A 48 26.73 2.07 -17.78
N GLU A 49 27.55 2.83 -18.51
CA GLU A 49 27.68 2.67 -19.96
C GLU A 49 28.13 1.25 -20.33
N GLY A 50 27.30 0.52 -21.08
CA GLY A 50 27.59 -0.84 -21.55
C GLY A 50 27.23 -1.96 -20.57
N GLU A 51 26.63 -1.66 -19.42
CA GLU A 51 26.08 -2.68 -18.52
C GLU A 51 24.65 -3.09 -18.93
N GLU A 52 24.26 -4.32 -18.58
CA GLU A 52 22.91 -4.81 -18.84
C GLU A 52 21.87 -4.04 -18.01
N ASP A 53 20.68 -3.88 -18.58
CA ASP A 53 19.54 -3.27 -17.88
C ASP A 53 19.16 -4.10 -16.66
N TYR A 54 18.90 -3.42 -15.54
CA TYR A 54 18.32 -4.03 -14.36
C TYR A 54 16.85 -3.65 -14.23
N HIS A 55 16.02 -4.59 -13.81
CA HIS A 55 14.61 -4.34 -13.61
C HIS A 55 14.17 -4.71 -12.20
N THR A 56 13.19 -3.98 -11.70
CA THR A 56 12.60 -4.25 -10.39
C THR A 56 11.32 -5.04 -10.57
N CYS A 57 11.16 -6.07 -9.73
CA CYS A 57 9.93 -6.83 -9.60
C CYS A 57 9.44 -6.68 -8.16
N GLN A 58 8.17 -6.36 -8.00
CA GLN A 58 7.51 -6.34 -6.71
C GLN A 58 6.41 -7.41 -6.70
N ILE A 59 6.47 -8.26 -5.68
CA ILE A 59 5.47 -9.30 -5.42
C ILE A 59 4.82 -8.96 -4.09
N LEU A 60 3.50 -8.81 -4.09
CA LEU A 60 2.70 -8.50 -2.91
C LEU A 60 1.75 -9.66 -2.64
N CYS A 61 1.71 -10.15 -1.40
CA CYS A 61 0.71 -11.09 -0.93
C CYS A 61 0.07 -10.58 0.36
N ALA A 62 -1.11 -11.10 0.68
CA ALA A 62 -1.72 -10.83 1.98
C ALA A 62 -0.87 -11.46 3.10
N ALA A 63 -0.80 -10.80 4.26
CA ALA A 63 -0.09 -11.33 5.41
C ALA A 63 -0.78 -10.91 6.70
N ASN A 64 -1.00 -11.86 7.61
CA ASN A 64 -1.49 -11.54 8.94
C ASN A 64 -0.33 -11.14 9.85
N TYR A 65 -0.53 -10.07 10.62
CA TYR A 65 0.43 -9.63 11.63
C TYR A 65 0.74 -10.72 12.67
N SER A 66 -0.28 -11.50 13.06
CA SER A 66 -0.15 -12.54 14.10
C SER A 66 0.90 -13.61 13.74
N TRP A 67 1.16 -13.85 12.45
CA TRP A 67 2.17 -14.80 12.00
C TRP A 67 3.59 -14.40 12.41
N PHE A 68 3.81 -13.11 12.67
CA PHE A 68 5.12 -12.56 12.98
C PHE A 68 5.22 -11.99 14.40
N GLU A 69 4.12 -11.96 15.16
CA GLU A 69 4.04 -11.35 16.50
C GLU A 69 5.07 -11.95 17.47
N ILE A 70 5.38 -13.25 17.35
CA ILE A 70 6.44 -13.92 18.15
C ILE A 70 7.84 -13.34 17.93
N HIS A 71 8.07 -12.67 16.79
CA HIS A 71 9.33 -12.05 16.39
C HIS A 71 9.34 -10.54 16.62
N GLU A 72 8.28 -9.99 17.22
CA GLU A 72 8.27 -8.62 17.71
C GLU A 72 9.39 -8.43 18.76
N GLU A 73 9.94 -7.22 18.84
CA GLU A 73 10.97 -6.94 19.84
C GLU A 73 10.36 -6.90 21.24
N GLU A 74 11.04 -7.51 22.20
CA GLU A 74 10.66 -7.41 23.60
C GLU A 74 11.17 -6.07 24.15
N SER A 75 10.28 -5.08 24.30
CA SER A 75 10.68 -3.81 24.90
C SER A 75 10.88 -3.98 26.41
N ASN A 76 12.12 -3.84 26.89
CA ASN A 76 12.47 -3.90 28.32
C ASN A 76 11.96 -2.70 29.16
N GLU A 77 11.11 -1.84 28.60
CA GLU A 77 10.52 -0.72 29.35
C GLU A 77 9.09 -1.02 29.79
N PRO A 78 8.80 -1.08 31.10
CA PRO A 78 7.50 -1.47 31.65
C PRO A 78 6.36 -0.47 31.34
N ASN A 79 6.68 0.69 30.76
CA ASN A 79 5.74 1.74 30.35
C ASN A 79 6.00 2.26 28.93
N ALA A 80 6.78 1.54 28.12
CA ALA A 80 6.73 1.75 26.69
C ALA A 80 5.32 1.34 26.23
N SER A 81 4.38 2.29 26.24
CA SER A 81 3.25 2.18 25.32
C SER A 81 3.81 1.77 23.96
N ARG A 82 3.00 1.12 23.13
CA ARG A 82 3.15 1.02 21.65
C ARG A 82 3.31 2.38 20.91
N THR A 83 3.67 3.43 21.63
CA THR A 83 3.62 4.86 21.39
C THR A 83 4.91 5.57 21.87
N GLY A 84 5.78 4.88 22.63
CA GLY A 84 6.92 5.46 23.38
C GLY A 84 8.27 5.54 22.66
N ALA A 85 8.60 4.64 21.75
CA ALA A 85 9.91 4.67 21.06
C ALA A 85 9.85 5.46 19.74
N ARG A 86 9.45 6.74 19.79
CA ARG A 86 9.30 7.58 18.58
C ARG A 86 10.63 7.90 17.87
N HIS A 87 11.79 7.55 18.44
CA HIS A 87 13.11 7.88 17.90
C HIS A 87 14.16 6.75 17.96
N ALA A 88 13.77 5.48 18.10
CA ALA A 88 14.73 4.37 17.97
C ALA A 88 15.15 4.18 16.50
N PRO A 89 16.45 4.02 16.19
CA PRO A 89 16.95 3.88 14.82
C PRO A 89 16.49 2.56 14.15
N PRO A 90 16.40 2.53 12.81
CA PRO A 90 15.68 1.51 12.04
C PRO A 90 16.37 0.13 11.95
N HIS A 91 17.36 -0.15 12.80
CA HIS A 91 18.15 -1.39 12.80
C HIS A 91 17.79 -2.30 13.97
N VAL A 92 16.49 -2.49 14.18
CA VAL A 92 15.96 -3.32 15.27
C VAL A 92 16.21 -4.79 14.97
N ARG A 93 16.96 -5.47 15.85
CA ARG A 93 17.09 -6.93 15.85
C ARG A 93 15.77 -7.54 16.31
N ARG A 94 15.29 -8.56 15.61
CA ARG A 94 14.04 -9.25 15.95
C ARG A 94 14.26 -10.29 17.04
N ASN A 95 13.22 -10.55 17.83
CA ASN A 95 13.23 -11.70 18.71
C ASN A 95 13.31 -12.98 17.87
N GLY A 96 14.22 -13.89 18.22
CA GLY A 96 14.49 -15.07 17.39
C GLY A 96 14.92 -14.73 15.96
N GLN A 97 15.87 -13.79 15.79
CA GLN A 97 16.34 -13.31 14.48
C GLN A 97 16.63 -14.43 13.46
N VAL A 98 17.25 -15.53 13.89
CA VAL A 98 17.57 -16.68 13.02
C VAL A 98 16.29 -17.33 12.46
N ASP A 99 15.26 -17.50 13.29
CA ASP A 99 14.00 -18.11 12.85
C ASP A 99 13.20 -17.14 11.98
N TYR A 100 13.22 -15.85 12.29
CA TYR A 100 12.62 -14.82 11.44
C TYR A 100 13.29 -14.79 10.04
N ASP A 101 14.62 -14.86 9.98
CA ASP A 101 15.36 -14.92 8.71
C ASP A 101 15.08 -16.22 7.93
N ARG A 102 14.87 -17.35 8.62
CA ARG A 102 14.42 -18.60 8.00
C ARG A 102 13.03 -18.47 7.39
N ILE A 103 12.08 -17.84 8.09
CA ILE A 103 10.73 -17.57 7.57
C ILE A 103 10.81 -16.68 6.32
N LYS A 104 11.62 -15.61 6.38
CA LYS A 104 11.85 -14.75 5.21
C LYS A 104 12.48 -15.52 4.05
N ALA A 105 13.44 -16.40 4.31
CA ALA A 105 14.06 -17.23 3.27
C ALA A 105 13.05 -18.21 2.63
N ALA A 106 12.17 -18.82 3.43
CA ALA A 106 11.09 -19.67 2.92
C ALA A 106 10.15 -18.89 2.00
N TRP A 107 9.75 -17.67 2.40
CA TRP A 107 8.97 -16.79 1.54
C TRP A 107 9.71 -16.35 0.29
N SER A 108 10.99 -16.00 0.39
CA SER A 108 11.83 -15.67 -0.77
C SER A 108 11.83 -16.80 -1.80
N ALA A 109 12.02 -18.05 -1.37
CA ALA A 109 12.00 -19.21 -2.25
C ALA A 109 10.64 -19.37 -2.94
N ARG A 110 9.53 -19.27 -2.18
CA ARG A 110 8.18 -19.34 -2.73
C ARG A 110 7.89 -18.20 -3.72
N PHE A 111 8.28 -16.97 -3.42
CA PHE A 111 8.08 -15.85 -4.35
C PHE A 111 8.88 -15.99 -5.65
N ILE A 112 10.11 -16.52 -5.58
CA ILE A 112 10.90 -16.84 -6.78
C ILE A 112 10.19 -17.92 -7.61
N GLU A 113 9.63 -18.94 -6.97
CA GLU A 113 8.88 -19.99 -7.65
C GLU A 113 7.60 -19.43 -8.32
N ILE A 114 6.83 -18.59 -7.61
CA ILE A 114 5.68 -17.86 -8.17
C ILE A 114 6.11 -17.03 -9.39
N LEU A 115 7.19 -16.26 -9.26
CA LEU A 115 7.73 -15.43 -10.32
C LEU A 115 8.09 -16.27 -11.56
N HIS A 116 8.80 -17.37 -11.37
CA HIS A 116 9.26 -18.24 -12.44
C HIS A 116 8.14 -19.06 -13.08
N TRP A 117 7.06 -19.32 -12.35
CA TRP A 117 5.86 -19.93 -12.91
C TRP A 117 5.18 -18.99 -13.90
N HIS A 118 4.90 -17.75 -13.48
CA HIS A 118 4.23 -16.76 -14.32
C HIS A 118 5.13 -16.17 -15.40
N TYR A 119 6.43 -16.06 -15.13
CA TYR A 119 7.42 -15.45 -16.00
C TYR A 119 8.67 -16.34 -16.13
N PRO A 120 8.60 -17.48 -16.86
CA PRO A 120 9.69 -18.45 -16.94
C PRO A 120 11.03 -17.90 -17.44
N PHE A 121 11.00 -16.85 -18.26
CA PHE A 121 12.19 -16.17 -18.79
C PHE A 121 13.03 -15.43 -17.73
N THR A 122 12.52 -15.28 -16.51
CA THR A 122 13.23 -14.68 -15.36
C THR A 122 14.14 -15.68 -14.63
N LYS A 123 14.04 -16.98 -14.95
CA LYS A 123 14.90 -18.03 -14.37
C LYS A 123 16.37 -17.72 -14.61
N GLY A 124 17.15 -17.72 -13.54
CA GLY A 124 18.58 -17.42 -13.57
C GLY A 124 18.93 -15.94 -13.74
N LYS A 125 17.95 -15.03 -13.70
CA LYS A 125 18.15 -13.57 -13.86
C LYS A 125 17.85 -12.77 -12.60
N VAL A 126 17.62 -13.43 -11.48
CA VAL A 126 17.32 -12.78 -10.19
C VAL A 126 18.63 -12.56 -9.45
N ASP A 127 19.12 -11.32 -9.47
CA ASP A 127 20.37 -10.95 -8.78
C ASP A 127 20.19 -10.77 -7.27
N PHE A 128 19.01 -10.28 -6.85
CA PHE A 128 18.75 -9.94 -5.47
C PHE A 128 17.26 -10.11 -5.13
N ILE A 129 16.99 -10.62 -3.92
CA ILE A 129 15.66 -10.71 -3.35
C ILE A 129 15.66 -10.23 -1.90
N ASN A 130 14.64 -9.47 -1.54
CA ASN A 130 14.38 -9.06 -0.16
C ASN A 130 12.89 -9.14 0.13
N VAL A 131 12.54 -9.71 1.27
CA VAL A 131 11.17 -9.85 1.75
C VAL A 131 10.91 -8.86 2.87
N SER A 132 9.87 -8.04 2.72
CA SER A 132 9.29 -7.26 3.82
C SER A 132 8.15 -8.03 4.46
N THR A 133 7.94 -7.81 5.76
CA THR A 133 6.82 -8.41 6.53
C THR A 133 6.01 -7.29 7.20
N PRO A 134 4.85 -7.60 7.81
CA PRO A 134 4.13 -6.67 8.68
C PRO A 134 5.01 -6.02 9.75
N LEU A 135 6.01 -6.72 10.30
CA LEU A 135 6.97 -6.14 11.23
C LEU A 135 7.93 -5.14 10.57
N THR A 136 8.32 -5.37 9.31
CA THR A 136 9.10 -4.40 8.52
C THR A 136 8.27 -3.13 8.29
N ILE A 137 6.99 -3.29 7.97
CA ILE A 137 6.05 -2.17 7.83
C ILE A 137 5.95 -1.37 9.14
N GLU A 138 5.79 -2.05 10.27
CA GLU A 138 5.77 -1.40 11.59
C GLU A 138 7.03 -0.59 11.87
N ASN A 139 8.19 -1.14 11.54
CA ASN A 139 9.46 -0.47 11.80
C ASN A 139 9.58 0.87 11.05
N TYR A 140 9.15 0.93 9.77
CA TYR A 140 9.33 2.11 8.93
C TYR A 140 8.15 3.07 8.92
N MET A 141 6.92 2.54 8.89
CA MET A 141 5.71 3.35 8.76
C MET A 141 4.96 3.52 10.09
N ARG A 142 5.25 2.66 11.08
CA ARG A 142 4.60 2.64 12.41
C ARG A 142 3.07 2.72 12.37
N PRO A 143 2.37 1.97 11.49
CA PRO A 143 0.93 1.83 11.61
C PRO A 143 0.55 1.09 12.90
N GLY A 144 -0.72 0.76 13.08
CA GLY A 144 -1.09 -0.25 14.07
C GLY A 144 -1.09 -1.64 13.42
N ARG A 145 -0.35 -2.60 13.98
CA ARG A 145 -0.34 -4.03 13.58
C ARG A 145 -0.02 -4.27 12.08
N GLY A 146 0.93 -3.56 11.51
CA GLY A 146 1.44 -3.75 10.16
C GLY A 146 0.52 -3.24 9.05
N ALA A 147 -0.48 -2.43 9.39
CA ALA A 147 -1.47 -1.91 8.44
C ALA A 147 -0.87 -0.90 7.45
N ALA A 148 -0.24 -1.40 6.38
CA ALA A 148 0.42 -0.57 5.37
C ALA A 148 -0.52 0.39 4.63
N VAL A 149 -1.80 0.03 4.54
CA VAL A 149 -2.84 0.77 3.80
C VAL A 149 -3.86 1.44 4.72
N GLY A 150 -3.51 1.61 6.00
CA GLY A 150 -4.39 2.22 7.01
C GLY A 150 -5.43 1.25 7.56
N LEU A 151 -6.42 1.80 8.27
CA LEU A 151 -7.49 1.04 8.90
C LEU A 151 -8.31 0.23 7.88
N ASP A 152 -8.73 -0.96 8.29
CA ASP A 152 -9.60 -1.83 7.51
C ASP A 152 -10.90 -1.13 7.11
N VAL A 153 -11.36 -1.37 5.89
CA VAL A 153 -12.60 -0.79 5.35
C VAL A 153 -13.76 -1.70 5.75
N THR A 154 -14.23 -1.56 6.99
CA THR A 154 -15.41 -2.28 7.48
C THR A 154 -16.69 -1.46 7.25
N PRO A 155 -17.87 -2.09 7.10
CA PRO A 155 -19.13 -1.36 7.00
C PRO A 155 -19.37 -0.41 8.19
N ALA A 156 -18.94 -0.82 9.40
CA ALA A 156 -19.04 -0.03 10.63
C ALA A 156 -18.49 1.38 10.48
N ARG A 157 -17.37 1.57 9.75
CA ARG A 157 -16.77 2.90 9.50
C ARG A 157 -17.68 3.89 8.79
N PHE A 158 -18.69 3.40 8.08
CA PHE A 158 -19.60 4.24 7.27
C PHE A 158 -21.00 4.36 7.86
N VAL A 159 -21.38 3.47 8.78
CA VAL A 159 -22.76 3.39 9.29
C VAL A 159 -22.86 3.52 10.80
N GLU A 160 -21.83 3.11 11.54
CA GLU A 160 -21.86 3.14 13.00
C GLU A 160 -21.46 4.53 13.51
N ARG A 161 -22.34 5.13 14.31
CA ARG A 161 -22.16 6.50 14.79
C ARG A 161 -20.90 6.67 15.65
N ALA A 162 -20.52 5.64 16.41
CA ALA A 162 -19.32 5.66 17.22
C ALA A 162 -18.06 5.76 16.35
N GLU A 163 -17.93 4.89 15.36
CA GLU A 163 -16.84 4.90 14.37
C GLU A 163 -16.81 6.22 13.58
N LEU A 164 -17.95 6.70 13.09
CA LEU A 164 -18.04 7.97 12.37
C LEU A 164 -17.57 9.17 13.22
N THR A 165 -17.85 9.14 14.53
CA THR A 165 -17.43 10.21 15.44
C THR A 165 -15.94 10.13 15.75
N GLU A 166 -15.41 8.93 15.99
CA GLU A 166 -13.98 8.74 16.28
C GLU A 166 -13.10 8.95 15.04
N LEU A 167 -13.60 8.68 13.84
CA LEU A 167 -12.90 8.85 12.57
C LEU A 167 -13.24 10.17 11.85
N ASP A 168 -14.00 11.09 12.45
CA ASP A 168 -14.24 12.41 11.86
C ASP A 168 -12.93 13.20 11.69
N MET A 169 -12.78 13.91 10.57
CA MET A 169 -11.62 14.77 10.33
C MET A 169 -11.43 15.84 11.41
N ARG A 170 -12.51 16.30 12.06
CA ARG A 170 -12.45 17.16 13.24
C ARG A 170 -12.34 16.28 14.49
N HIS A 171 -11.30 16.49 15.29
CA HIS A 171 -11.15 15.74 16.52
C HIS A 171 -12.30 16.07 17.50
N PRO A 172 -13.00 15.06 18.06
CA PRO A 172 -14.20 15.30 18.88
C PRO A 172 -13.88 15.95 20.23
N ARG A 173 -12.68 15.71 20.76
CA ARG A 173 -12.27 16.08 22.12
C ARG A 173 -11.22 17.19 22.20
N ILE A 174 -10.59 17.56 21.08
CA ILE A 174 -9.46 18.50 21.05
C ILE A 174 -9.82 19.62 20.10
N LEU A 175 -9.89 20.83 20.65
CA LEU A 175 -10.26 22.01 19.90
C LEU A 175 -9.20 22.31 18.83
N ASN A 176 -9.65 22.70 17.63
CA ASN A 176 -8.80 23.07 16.50
C ASN A 176 -7.82 21.98 16.03
N MET A 177 -8.01 20.72 16.43
CA MET A 177 -7.27 19.59 15.91
C MET A 177 -8.04 18.95 14.75
N TRP A 178 -7.37 18.87 13.60
CA TRP A 178 -7.88 18.29 12.38
C TRP A 178 -6.99 17.14 11.92
N ARG A 179 -7.60 16.16 11.26
CA ARG A 179 -6.99 14.89 10.90
C ARG A 179 -7.30 14.59 9.44
N ALA A 180 -6.26 14.23 8.70
CA ALA A 180 -6.34 13.81 7.30
C ALA A 180 -5.36 12.65 7.09
N GLY A 181 -5.60 11.85 6.08
CA GLY A 181 -4.85 10.65 5.75
C GLY A 181 -5.77 9.49 5.37
N GLN A 182 -5.15 8.35 5.06
CA GLN A 182 -5.83 7.12 4.66
C GLN A 182 -6.86 6.60 5.68
N ASP A 183 -6.63 6.83 6.97
CA ASP A 183 -7.51 6.34 8.04
C ASP A 183 -8.82 7.14 8.15
N TYR A 184 -8.81 8.42 7.76
CA TYR A 184 -9.93 9.35 7.93
C TYR A 184 -10.82 9.46 6.69
N LEU A 185 -10.41 8.89 5.57
CA LEU A 185 -11.26 8.75 4.38
C LEU A 185 -11.31 7.29 3.95
N MET A 186 -10.32 6.83 3.21
CA MET A 186 -10.15 5.44 2.77
C MET A 186 -8.68 5.20 2.39
N CYS A 187 -8.30 3.93 2.33
CA CYS A 187 -6.99 3.49 1.87
C CYS A 187 -6.71 3.90 0.41
N GLY A 188 -5.43 4.09 0.08
CA GLY A 188 -4.95 4.39 -1.28
C GLY A 188 -4.41 5.80 -1.43
N GLN A 189 -3.34 5.97 -2.19
CA GLN A 189 -2.58 7.22 -2.29
C GLN A 189 -3.45 8.40 -2.73
N VAL A 190 -4.29 8.20 -3.76
CA VAL A 190 -5.20 9.24 -4.28
C VAL A 190 -6.24 9.65 -3.24
N LEU A 191 -6.80 8.68 -2.50
CA LEU A 191 -7.81 8.94 -1.48
C LEU A 191 -7.21 9.56 -0.22
N ALA A 192 -6.00 9.16 0.16
CA ALA A 192 -5.23 9.82 1.21
C ALA A 192 -4.95 11.28 0.85
N ALA A 193 -4.55 11.59 -0.39
CA ALA A 193 -4.39 12.97 -0.84
C ALA A 193 -5.72 13.74 -0.86
N ALA A 194 -6.79 13.14 -1.37
CA ALA A 194 -8.13 13.72 -1.38
C ALA A 194 -8.64 14.04 0.03
N SER A 195 -8.31 13.21 1.03
CA SER A 195 -8.66 13.47 2.43
C SER A 195 -8.09 14.81 2.94
N GLY A 196 -6.90 15.21 2.48
CA GLY A 196 -6.29 16.50 2.80
C GLY A 196 -7.09 17.68 2.21
N VAL A 197 -7.55 17.54 0.96
CA VAL A 197 -8.41 18.54 0.31
C VAL A 197 -9.74 18.65 1.04
N ILE A 198 -10.39 17.53 1.35
CA ILE A 198 -11.67 17.51 2.08
C ILE A 198 -11.50 18.12 3.47
N CYS A 199 -10.42 17.78 4.18
CA CYS A 199 -10.11 18.35 5.49
C CYS A 199 -9.93 19.88 5.40
N ALA A 200 -9.20 20.39 4.40
CA ALA A 200 -9.03 21.82 4.18
C ALA A 200 -10.36 22.53 3.88
N LEU A 201 -11.23 21.93 3.06
CA LEU A 201 -12.57 22.45 2.79
C LEU A 201 -13.44 22.49 4.06
N ARG A 202 -13.37 21.46 4.91
CA ARG A 202 -14.08 21.45 6.20
C ARG A 202 -13.56 22.54 7.16
N ILE A 203 -12.26 22.80 7.18
CA ILE A 203 -11.66 23.90 7.96
C ILE A 203 -12.16 25.26 7.46
N LEU A 204 -12.18 25.46 6.14
CA LEU A 204 -12.60 26.71 5.50
C LEU A 204 -14.11 26.99 5.62
N GLY A 205 -14.90 25.94 5.85
CA GLY A 205 -16.34 26.00 5.99
C GLY A 205 -17.10 26.03 4.64
N PRO A 206 -18.44 25.97 4.69
CA PRO A 206 -19.27 25.77 3.51
C PRO A 206 -19.21 26.92 2.51
N PHE A 207 -19.22 28.18 2.98
CA PHE A 207 -19.19 29.36 2.11
C PHE A 207 -17.89 29.47 1.31
N SER A 208 -16.75 29.28 1.97
CA SER A 208 -15.43 29.27 1.35
C SER A 208 -15.28 28.12 0.35
N SER A 209 -15.84 26.96 0.68
CA SER A 209 -15.86 25.78 -0.20
C SER A 209 -16.68 26.02 -1.48
N ILE A 210 -17.87 26.62 -1.36
CA ILE A 210 -18.69 27.01 -2.51
C ILE A 210 -17.93 28.02 -3.38
N ARG A 211 -17.29 29.02 -2.77
CA ARG A 211 -16.50 30.02 -3.50
C ARG A 211 -15.32 29.40 -4.25
N PHE A 212 -14.66 28.40 -3.65
CA PHE A 212 -13.61 27.64 -4.30
C PHE A 212 -14.15 26.90 -5.53
N ALA A 213 -15.27 26.20 -5.41
CA ALA A 213 -15.91 25.50 -6.53
C ALA A 213 -16.31 26.46 -7.68
N LEU A 214 -16.92 27.60 -7.35
CA LEU A 214 -17.31 28.62 -8.34
C LEU A 214 -16.10 29.20 -9.08
N ARG A 215 -14.97 29.42 -8.39
CA ARG A 215 -13.74 29.89 -9.03
C ARG A 215 -13.18 28.87 -10.02
N SER A 216 -13.23 27.57 -9.69
CA SER A 216 -12.81 26.51 -10.60
C SER A 216 -13.65 26.44 -11.88
N ILE A 217 -14.98 26.64 -11.76
CA ILE A 217 -15.88 26.74 -12.92
C ILE A 217 -15.53 27.97 -13.78
N ASN A 218 -15.29 29.11 -13.14
CA ASN A 218 -14.93 30.33 -13.85
C ASN A 218 -13.61 30.17 -14.63
N LEU A 219 -12.61 29.48 -14.06
CA LEU A 219 -11.36 29.16 -14.74
C LEU A 219 -11.57 28.24 -15.95
N LEU A 220 -12.45 27.23 -15.85
CA LEU A 220 -12.79 26.36 -16.98
C LEU A 220 -13.49 27.10 -18.12
N LEU A 221 -14.35 28.07 -17.81
CA LEU A 221 -15.06 28.87 -18.81
C LEU A 221 -14.20 29.98 -19.41
N ILE A 222 -13.24 30.52 -18.65
CA ILE A 222 -12.39 31.63 -19.08
C ILE A 222 -11.07 31.17 -19.72
N ALA A 223 -10.47 30.05 -19.31
CA ALA A 223 -9.22 29.55 -19.88
C ALA A 223 -9.23 29.36 -21.41
N PRO A 224 -10.32 28.87 -22.04
CA PRO A 224 -10.40 28.76 -23.50
C PRO A 224 -10.45 30.10 -24.25
N LEU A 225 -10.84 31.19 -23.57
CA LEU A 225 -10.93 32.53 -24.16
C LEU A 225 -9.54 33.21 -24.28
N PHE A 226 -8.53 32.70 -23.58
CA PHE A 226 -7.18 33.27 -23.56
C PHE A 226 -6.09 32.30 -24.06
N SER A 227 -6.43 31.06 -24.42
CA SER A 227 -5.51 30.14 -25.09
C SER A 227 -5.34 30.53 -26.56
N SER A 228 -4.27 31.26 -26.90
CA SER A 228 -3.86 31.41 -28.30
C SER A 228 -3.40 30.05 -28.86
N PRO A 229 -3.74 29.68 -30.10
CA PRO A 229 -3.24 28.44 -30.69
C PRO A 229 -1.71 28.47 -30.76
N SER A 230 -1.04 27.46 -30.19
CA SER A 230 0.41 27.29 -30.40
C SER A 230 0.66 26.92 -31.86
N PRO A 231 1.71 27.46 -32.51
CA PRO A 231 2.05 27.07 -33.86
C PRO A 231 2.37 25.57 -33.90
N SER A 232 1.75 24.87 -34.85
CA SER A 232 1.89 23.43 -35.03
C SER A 232 3.34 23.04 -35.32
N SER A 233 3.98 22.29 -34.42
CA SER A 233 5.19 21.54 -34.78
C SER A 233 4.77 20.31 -35.57
N SER A 234 5.08 20.27 -36.86
CA SER A 234 4.94 19.06 -37.67
C SER A 234 5.96 18.02 -37.20
N THR A 235 5.53 17.06 -36.38
CA THR A 235 6.35 15.89 -36.08
C THR A 235 5.82 14.73 -36.92
N LYS A 236 6.58 14.39 -37.96
CA LYS A 236 6.38 13.19 -38.78
C LYS A 236 6.28 11.97 -37.87
N ALA A 237 5.17 11.25 -37.96
CA ALA A 237 5.05 9.91 -37.42
C ALA A 237 6.13 9.02 -38.06
N LYS A 238 7.07 8.52 -37.25
CA LYS A 238 7.85 7.33 -37.61
C LYS A 238 7.00 6.12 -37.22
N SER A 239 6.67 5.33 -38.23
CA SER A 239 6.19 3.95 -38.09
C SER A 239 7.25 3.11 -37.38
N ILE A 240 6.85 2.37 -36.35
CA ILE A 240 7.35 1.03 -36.02
C ILE A 240 6.11 0.16 -35.80
#